data_AF-A0A0P0X919-F1
#
_entry.id   AF-A0A0P0X919-F1
#
_cell.length_a   1.000
_cell.length_b   1.000
_cell.length_c   1.000
_cell.angle_alpha   90.00
_cell.angle_beta   90.00
_cell.angle_gamma   90.00
#
_symmetry.space_group_name_H-M   'P 1'
#
loop_
_entity.id
_entity.type
_entity.pdbx_description
1 polymer ?
#
loop_
_entity_poly.entity_id
_entity_poly.type
_entity_poly.pdbx_seq_one_letter_code
_entity_poly.pdbx_strand_id
1 'polypeptide(L)'
;RRKNTQKSEPKLAHTDDFRFLDKAAIMSDLSLDQDSCTSPWRICTVTQVEELKILIRLLPIWATGIFFCVGISQMHTTFIQQGTVMNTKIGSLSIPAASLYSFEVICVTFWVFLVNKVIIPVTRACFANGAEMTQLQRIGIGRFLMIFAMAIAAFLEMKRLESVQGGDQPLSIAWQLPQYFVIAGAECFTIITQLEFFHGQAPDSMKSMLTAFALLTTALGNYFSSAIITLIARVTGTWHSPGWIPDDLNKGHLDYYYWCLAAISAVNFVVYIYFASKYKLKKAVIQV
;
A
#
# COMPACT_ATOMS: atom_id res chain seq x y z
N ARG A 1 -25.12 -31.73 31.71
CA ARG A 1 -24.64 -32.31 30.42
C ARG A 1 -24.49 -31.16 29.40
N ARG A 2 -23.38 -30.39 29.47
CA ARG A 2 -23.10 -29.28 28.54
C ARG A 2 -22.50 -29.87 27.26
N LYS A 3 -23.20 -29.75 26.14
CA LYS A 3 -22.65 -30.07 24.81
C LYS A 3 -21.63 -28.98 24.47
N ASN A 4 -20.34 -29.29 24.54
CA ASN A 4 -19.28 -28.51 23.89
C ASN A 4 -19.46 -28.71 22.37
N THR A 5 -20.10 -27.75 21.72
CA THR A 5 -19.98 -27.56 20.27
C THR A 5 -18.57 -27.02 20.00
N GLN A 6 -17.60 -27.93 19.97
CA GLN A 6 -16.25 -27.65 19.51
C GLN A 6 -16.36 -27.37 18.00
N LYS A 7 -16.41 -26.10 17.63
CA LYS A 7 -16.37 -25.63 16.25
C LYS A 7 -15.05 -26.14 15.67
N SER A 8 -15.09 -27.17 14.82
CA SER A 8 -13.88 -27.72 14.20
C SER A 8 -13.27 -26.63 13.34
N GLU A 9 -12.11 -26.10 13.75
CA GLU A 9 -11.35 -25.18 12.91
C GLU A 9 -11.00 -25.87 11.59
N PRO A 10 -11.16 -25.20 10.45
CA PRO A 10 -10.88 -25.79 9.15
C PRO A 10 -9.40 -26.20 9.07
N LYS A 11 -9.13 -27.49 8.91
CA LYS A 11 -7.78 -28.03 8.79
C LYS A 11 -7.16 -27.57 7.47
N LEU A 12 -6.04 -26.86 7.56
CA LEU A 12 -5.27 -26.44 6.38
C LEU A 12 -4.49 -27.63 5.80
N ALA A 13 -4.41 -27.70 4.48
CA ALA A 13 -3.62 -28.71 3.79
C ALA A 13 -2.12 -28.44 3.98
N HIS A 14 -1.36 -29.47 4.30
CA HIS A 14 0.10 -29.38 4.42
C HIS A 14 0.71 -28.94 3.09
N THR A 15 1.65 -28.00 3.14
CA THR A 15 2.37 -27.53 1.96
C THR A 15 3.87 -27.75 2.08
N ASP A 16 4.50 -28.19 0.98
CA ASP A 16 5.95 -28.44 0.90
C ASP A 16 6.83 -27.18 0.95
N ASP A 17 6.26 -25.97 0.88
CA ASP A 17 7.04 -24.73 1.02
C ASP A 17 7.36 -24.47 2.51
N PHE A 18 8.59 -24.03 2.83
CA PHE A 18 9.10 -23.76 4.19
C PHE A 18 9.10 -24.97 5.16
N ARG A 19 9.50 -26.16 4.70
CA ARG A 19 9.60 -27.41 5.51
C ARG A 19 10.40 -27.29 6.82
N PHE A 20 11.26 -26.29 6.98
CA PHE A 20 11.97 -26.08 8.26
C PHE A 20 11.01 -25.69 9.39
N LEU A 21 9.89 -25.03 9.08
CA LEU A 21 8.86 -24.68 10.06
C LEU A 21 8.06 -25.89 10.51
N ASP A 22 8.02 -26.97 9.71
CA ASP A 22 7.36 -28.23 10.08
C ASP A 22 7.99 -28.87 11.31
N LYS A 23 9.28 -28.59 11.57
CA LYS A 23 9.97 -29.05 12.78
C LYS A 23 9.33 -28.53 14.07
N ALA A 24 8.61 -27.41 14.04
CA ALA A 24 7.89 -26.87 15.20
C ALA A 24 6.61 -27.68 15.54
N ALA A 25 6.14 -28.52 14.63
CA ALA A 25 5.00 -29.42 14.83
C ALA A 25 5.39 -30.90 15.06
N ILE A 26 6.69 -31.20 15.09
CA ILE A 26 7.19 -32.55 15.36
C ILE A 26 7.40 -32.70 16.88
N MET A 27 6.68 -33.64 17.51
CA MET A 27 7.02 -34.09 18.86
C MET A 27 8.39 -34.76 18.81
N SER A 28 9.36 -34.22 19.55
CA SER A 28 10.67 -34.88 19.70
C SER A 28 10.56 -36.00 20.74
N ASP A 29 11.08 -37.19 20.42
CA ASP A 29 11.01 -38.42 21.24
C ASP A 29 11.59 -38.27 22.66
N LEU A 30 12.31 -37.18 22.94
CA LEU A 30 12.84 -36.83 24.27
C LEU A 30 11.76 -36.43 25.30
N SER A 31 10.47 -36.51 24.95
CA SER A 31 9.34 -36.09 25.79
C SER A 31 8.36 -37.22 26.11
N LEU A 32 8.73 -38.47 25.83
CA LEU A 32 7.92 -39.65 26.18
C LEU A 32 8.02 -40.04 27.67
N ASP A 33 8.95 -39.43 28.42
CA ASP A 33 9.03 -39.59 29.87
C ASP A 33 8.66 -38.27 30.56
N GLN A 34 7.62 -38.34 31.38
CA GLN A 34 7.02 -37.33 32.26
C GLN A 34 5.88 -36.48 31.70
N ASP A 35 4.71 -36.77 32.28
CA ASP A 35 3.42 -36.05 32.42
C ASP A 35 3.50 -34.54 32.76
N SER A 36 4.61 -33.85 32.52
CA SER A 36 4.77 -32.43 32.82
C SER A 36 4.53 -31.56 31.59
N CYS A 37 3.32 -30.99 31.54
CA CYS A 37 3.00 -29.73 30.87
C CYS A 37 3.50 -29.60 29.42
N THR A 38 2.69 -30.07 28.45
CA THR A 38 2.70 -29.54 27.08
C THR A 38 2.52 -28.03 27.11
N SER A 39 3.62 -27.28 27.20
CA SER A 39 3.57 -25.83 27.13
C SER A 39 3.22 -25.45 25.68
N PRO A 40 2.17 -24.63 25.45
CA PRO A 40 1.78 -24.21 24.10
C PRO A 40 2.88 -23.47 23.32
N TRP A 41 3.94 -23.05 24.02
CA TRP A 41 5.11 -22.37 23.49
C TRP A 41 6.19 -23.33 22.94
N ARG A 42 6.11 -24.64 23.25
CA ARG A 42 7.15 -25.63 22.90
C ARG A 42 6.71 -26.59 21.78
N ILE A 43 5.40 -26.76 21.58
CA ILE A 43 4.83 -27.61 20.53
C ILE A 43 3.70 -26.84 19.83
N CYS A 44 3.85 -26.57 18.53
CA CYS A 44 2.81 -25.95 17.71
C CYS A 44 2.01 -27.02 16.96
N THR A 45 0.71 -26.77 16.73
CA THR A 45 -0.07 -27.66 15.86
C THR A 45 0.35 -27.48 14.40
N VAL A 46 0.16 -28.53 13.57
CA VAL A 46 0.41 -28.44 12.12
C VAL A 46 -0.41 -27.29 11.49
N THR A 47 -1.61 -27.02 12.01
CA THR A 47 -2.42 -25.87 11.63
C THR A 47 -1.69 -24.56 11.90
N GLN A 48 -1.20 -24.32 13.12
CA GLN A 48 -0.45 -23.10 13.48
C GLN A 48 0.80 -22.90 12.62
N VAL A 49 1.50 -23.98 12.26
CA VAL A 49 2.66 -23.92 11.37
C VAL A 49 2.25 -23.52 9.96
N GLU A 50 1.17 -24.08 9.40
CA GLU A 50 0.66 -23.70 8.08
C GLU A 50 0.11 -22.26 8.07
N GLU A 51 -0.53 -21.82 9.15
CA GLU A 51 -0.96 -20.42 9.33
C GLU A 51 0.24 -19.45 9.24
N LEU A 52 1.35 -19.77 9.93
CA LEU A 52 2.58 -18.99 9.86
C LEU A 52 3.23 -19.02 8.47
N LYS A 53 3.25 -20.18 7.81
CA LYS A 53 3.76 -20.31 6.43
C LYS A 53 3.01 -19.41 5.45
N ILE A 54 1.68 -19.32 5.57
CA ILE A 54 0.86 -18.43 4.73
C ILE A 54 1.27 -16.97 4.94
N LEU A 55 1.46 -16.55 6.19
CA LEU A 55 1.90 -15.19 6.51
C LEU A 55 3.29 -14.88 5.95
N ILE A 56 4.24 -15.81 6.10
CA ILE A 56 5.59 -15.64 5.55
C ILE A 56 5.56 -15.50 4.03
N ARG A 57 4.65 -16.20 3.33
CA ARG A 57 4.43 -16.01 1.89
C ARG A 57 3.84 -14.65 1.53
N LEU A 58 3.05 -14.05 2.43
CA LEU A 58 2.46 -12.73 2.25
C LEU A 58 3.44 -11.59 2.56
N LEU A 59 4.46 -11.82 3.40
CA LEU A 59 5.42 -10.79 3.82
C LEU A 59 6.12 -10.06 2.66
N PRO A 60 6.62 -10.72 1.60
CA PRO A 60 7.24 -10.00 0.48
C PRO A 60 6.27 -9.06 -0.24
N ILE A 61 5.02 -9.49 -0.44
CA ILE A 61 3.97 -8.65 -1.05
C ILE A 61 3.61 -7.50 -0.11
N TRP A 62 3.44 -7.79 1.18
CA TRP A 62 3.18 -6.78 2.21
C TRP A 62 4.29 -5.72 2.27
N ALA A 63 5.56 -6.14 2.23
CA ALA A 63 6.71 -5.24 2.28
C ALA A 63 6.72 -4.24 1.12
N THR A 64 6.31 -4.65 -0.08
CA THR A 64 6.16 -3.69 -1.19
C THR A 64 5.08 -2.64 -0.88
N GLY A 65 4.08 -2.93 -0.05
CA GLY A 65 3.06 -1.98 0.41
C GLY A 65 3.63 -0.79 1.19
N ILE A 66 4.77 -0.96 1.86
CA ILE A 66 5.41 0.11 2.64
C ILE A 66 5.79 1.28 1.73
N PHE A 67 6.38 1.01 0.57
CA PHE A 67 6.74 2.04 -0.41
C PHE A 67 5.51 2.66 -1.10
N PHE A 68 4.40 1.93 -1.19
CA PHE A 68 3.15 2.54 -1.65
C PHE A 68 2.66 3.58 -0.63
N CYS A 69 2.75 3.29 0.67
CA CYS A 69 2.43 4.26 1.72
C CYS A 69 3.36 5.48 1.72
N VAL A 70 4.61 5.36 1.24
CA VAL A 70 5.48 6.53 1.00
C VAL A 70 4.88 7.47 -0.06
N GLY A 71 4.26 6.95 -1.11
CA GLY A 71 3.55 7.77 -2.09
C GLY A 71 2.34 8.48 -1.49
N ILE A 72 1.54 7.75 -0.71
CA ILE A 72 0.37 8.29 0.00
C ILE A 72 0.76 9.38 1.01
N SER A 73 1.86 9.22 1.75
CA SER A 73 2.26 10.19 2.79
C SER A 73 2.56 11.59 2.23
N GLN A 74 2.88 11.71 0.94
CA GLN A 74 3.09 13.02 0.29
C GLN A 74 1.82 13.86 0.31
N MET A 75 0.65 13.23 0.24
CA MET A 75 -0.64 13.90 0.29
C MET A 75 -0.83 14.70 1.58
N HIS A 76 -0.31 14.20 2.69
CA HIS A 76 -0.41 14.83 4.01
C HIS A 76 0.69 15.87 4.28
N THR A 77 1.68 15.98 3.38
CA THR A 77 2.89 16.77 3.63
C THR A 77 3.22 17.65 2.43
N THR A 78 4.02 17.16 1.48
CA THR A 78 4.56 17.96 0.37
C THR A 78 3.47 18.46 -0.57
N PHE A 79 2.35 17.75 -0.73
CA PHE A 79 1.22 18.22 -1.54
C PHE A 79 0.55 19.44 -0.90
N ILE A 80 0.46 19.46 0.43
CA ILE A 80 -0.03 20.63 1.17
C ILE A 80 0.97 21.78 1.02
N GLN A 81 2.27 21.53 1.17
CA GLN A 81 3.30 22.56 0.98
C GLN A 81 3.25 23.16 -0.42
N GLN A 82 3.14 22.34 -1.46
CA GLN A 82 2.92 22.79 -2.83
C GLN A 82 1.65 23.65 -2.93
N GLY A 83 0.53 23.21 -2.36
CA GLY A 83 -0.73 23.96 -2.40
C GLY A 83 -0.69 25.28 -1.65
N THR A 84 0.13 25.42 -0.60
CA THR A 84 0.26 26.67 0.16
C THR A 84 0.94 27.80 -0.60
N VAL A 85 1.77 27.47 -1.59
CA VAL A 85 2.42 28.46 -2.47
C VAL A 85 1.67 28.69 -3.78
N MET A 86 0.51 28.05 -3.96
CA MET A 86 -0.38 28.22 -5.10
C MET A 86 -1.49 29.24 -4.79
N ASN A 87 -2.19 29.70 -5.82
CA ASN A 87 -3.37 30.53 -5.65
C ASN A 87 -4.54 29.67 -5.14
N THR A 88 -4.90 29.87 -3.88
CA THR A 88 -5.97 29.14 -3.17
C THR A 88 -7.38 29.57 -3.58
N LYS A 89 -7.54 30.60 -4.42
CA LYS A 89 -8.86 31.04 -4.89
C LYS A 89 -9.32 30.21 -6.09
N ILE A 90 -10.51 29.63 -5.97
CA ILE A 90 -11.26 29.02 -7.08
C ILE A 90 -12.54 29.84 -7.26
N GLY A 91 -12.52 30.74 -8.25
CA GLY A 91 -13.57 31.75 -8.42
C GLY A 91 -13.58 32.73 -7.24
N SER A 92 -14.72 32.82 -6.53
CA SER A 92 -14.87 33.66 -5.34
C SER A 92 -14.51 32.96 -4.03
N LEU A 93 -14.34 31.64 -4.03
CA LEU A 93 -14.10 30.84 -2.82
C LEU A 93 -12.60 30.63 -2.59
N SER A 94 -12.14 30.88 -1.37
CA SER A 94 -10.77 30.54 -0.94
C SER A 94 -10.76 29.13 -0.36
N ILE A 95 -10.02 28.22 -0.98
CA ILE A 95 -9.92 26.81 -0.61
C ILE A 95 -8.53 26.56 0.00
N PRO A 96 -8.42 26.27 1.31
CA PRO A 96 -7.15 25.95 1.94
C PRO A 96 -6.53 24.68 1.36
N ALA A 97 -5.21 24.64 1.18
CA ALA A 97 -4.53 23.47 0.60
C ALA A 97 -4.81 22.15 1.34
N ALA A 98 -4.88 22.19 2.67
CA ALA A 98 -5.20 21.01 3.48
C ALA A 98 -6.61 20.44 3.18
N SER A 99 -7.55 21.26 2.70
CA SER A 99 -8.91 20.80 2.39
C SER A 99 -9.00 19.94 1.12
N LEU A 100 -7.93 19.90 0.30
CA LEU A 100 -7.84 18.96 -0.83
C LEU A 100 -7.87 17.49 -0.38
N TYR A 101 -7.51 17.20 0.87
CA TYR A 101 -7.71 15.87 1.44
C TYR A 101 -9.20 15.48 1.46
N SER A 102 -10.12 16.41 1.71
CA SER A 102 -11.56 16.12 1.62
C SER A 102 -12.00 15.82 0.19
N PHE A 103 -11.39 16.49 -0.81
CA PHE A 103 -11.64 16.18 -2.21
C PHE A 103 -11.17 14.76 -2.58
N GLU A 104 -10.05 14.32 -2.01
CA GLU A 104 -9.55 12.95 -2.20
C GLU A 104 -10.55 11.90 -1.70
N VAL A 105 -11.12 12.08 -0.52
CA VAL A 105 -12.13 11.14 0.05
C VAL A 105 -13.35 11.02 -0.86
N ILE A 106 -13.78 12.12 -1.48
CA ILE A 106 -14.85 12.11 -2.48
C ILE A 106 -14.43 11.30 -3.72
N CYS A 107 -13.20 11.48 -4.18
CA CYS A 107 -12.64 10.73 -5.30
C CYS A 107 -12.54 9.23 -4.99
N VAL A 108 -12.12 8.83 -3.78
CA VAL A 108 -12.09 7.43 -3.36
C VAL A 108 -13.49 6.83 -3.40
N THR A 109 -14.48 7.55 -2.87
CA THR A 109 -15.89 7.10 -2.90
C THR A 109 -16.37 6.89 -4.33
N PHE A 110 -16.03 7.82 -5.23
CA PHE A 110 -16.33 7.70 -6.65
C PHE A 110 -15.61 6.50 -7.30
N TRP A 111 -14.32 6.29 -7.01
CA TRP A 111 -13.55 5.14 -7.51
C TRP A 111 -14.11 3.82 -7.00
N VAL A 112 -14.52 3.72 -5.74
CA VAL A 112 -15.16 2.52 -5.18
C VAL A 112 -16.46 2.21 -5.93
N PHE A 113 -17.29 3.23 -6.20
CA PHE A 113 -18.49 3.05 -7.02
C PHE A 113 -18.15 2.58 -8.43
N LEU A 114 -17.17 3.23 -9.08
CA LEU A 114 -16.73 2.91 -10.43
C LEU A 114 -16.20 1.47 -10.51
N VAL A 115 -15.37 1.05 -9.55
CA VAL A 115 -14.82 -0.30 -9.48
C VAL A 115 -15.97 -1.31 -9.37
N ASN A 116 -16.88 -1.12 -8.43
CA ASN A 116 -17.93 -2.09 -8.14
C ASN A 116 -19.03 -2.17 -9.20
N LYS A 117 -19.41 -1.03 -9.79
CA LYS A 117 -20.55 -0.95 -10.72
C LYS A 117 -20.16 -0.95 -12.20
N VAL A 118 -18.92 -0.58 -12.53
CA VAL A 118 -18.46 -0.49 -13.93
C VAL A 118 -17.33 -1.47 -14.18
N ILE A 119 -16.22 -1.37 -13.45
CA ILE A 119 -14.99 -2.10 -13.81
C ILE A 119 -15.17 -3.60 -13.60
N ILE A 120 -15.71 -4.06 -12.48
CA ILE A 120 -15.98 -5.49 -12.22
C ILE A 120 -16.92 -6.09 -13.28
N PRO A 121 -18.12 -5.54 -13.56
CA PRO A 121 -19.01 -6.14 -14.55
C PRO A 121 -18.45 -6.08 -15.98
N VAL A 122 -17.78 -4.99 -16.37
CA VAL A 122 -17.12 -4.89 -17.70
C VAL A 122 -16.02 -5.94 -17.82
N THR A 123 -15.20 -6.12 -16.78
CA THR A 123 -14.17 -7.16 -16.75
C THR A 123 -14.82 -8.54 -16.93
N ARG A 124 -15.89 -8.85 -16.19
CA ARG A 124 -16.59 -10.13 -16.35
C ARG A 124 -17.15 -10.35 -17.77
N ALA A 125 -17.58 -9.28 -18.45
CA ALA A 125 -18.09 -9.34 -19.81
C ALA A 125 -16.96 -9.48 -20.86
N CYS A 126 -15.81 -8.84 -20.66
CA CYS A 126 -14.70 -8.85 -21.62
C CYS A 126 -13.81 -10.10 -21.49
N PHE A 127 -13.64 -10.66 -20.30
CA PHE A 127 -12.83 -11.87 -20.12
C PHE A 127 -13.63 -13.08 -20.59
N ALA A 128 -13.14 -13.76 -21.64
CA ALA A 128 -13.81 -14.83 -22.38
C ALA A 128 -14.32 -16.02 -21.54
N ASN A 129 -13.88 -16.15 -20.29
CA ASN A 129 -14.30 -17.20 -19.35
C ASN A 129 -15.17 -16.69 -18.18
N GLY A 130 -15.64 -15.44 -18.21
CA GLY A 130 -16.34 -14.81 -17.07
C GLY A 130 -15.43 -14.60 -15.85
N ALA A 131 -14.12 -14.71 -16.03
CA ALA A 131 -13.14 -14.65 -14.95
C ALA A 131 -13.02 -13.21 -14.41
N GLU A 132 -13.14 -13.07 -13.10
CA GLU A 132 -12.94 -11.78 -12.43
C GLU A 132 -11.46 -11.40 -12.38
N MET A 133 -11.18 -10.09 -12.47
CA MET A 133 -9.84 -9.57 -12.25
C MET A 133 -9.36 -9.97 -10.86
N THR A 134 -8.25 -10.70 -10.81
CA THR A 134 -7.69 -11.22 -9.57
C THR A 134 -7.30 -10.09 -8.62
N GLN A 135 -7.40 -10.31 -7.31
CA GLN A 135 -7.05 -9.30 -6.31
C GLN A 135 -5.60 -8.80 -6.47
N LEU A 136 -4.66 -9.68 -6.83
CA LEU A 136 -3.27 -9.30 -7.12
C LEU A 136 -3.18 -8.37 -8.35
N GLN A 137 -3.93 -8.63 -9.42
CA GLN A 137 -3.96 -7.71 -10.57
C GLN A 137 -4.50 -6.33 -10.19
N ARG A 138 -5.55 -6.26 -9.36
CA ARG A 138 -6.08 -4.96 -8.87
C ARG A 138 -5.04 -4.18 -8.08
N ILE A 139 -4.35 -4.86 -7.15
CA ILE A 139 -3.25 -4.26 -6.36
C ILE A 139 -2.13 -3.77 -7.29
N GLY A 140 -1.81 -4.52 -8.35
CA GLY A 140 -0.85 -4.11 -9.38
C GLY A 140 -1.28 -2.83 -10.11
N ILE A 141 -2.55 -2.73 -10.53
CA ILE A 141 -3.10 -1.53 -11.18
C ILE A 141 -2.95 -0.32 -10.26
N GLY A 142 -3.29 -0.45 -8.98
CA GLY A 142 -3.17 0.67 -8.04
C GLY A 142 -1.72 1.14 -7.85
N ARG A 143 -0.75 0.21 -7.77
CA ARG A 143 0.68 0.56 -7.75
C ARG A 143 1.15 1.23 -9.03
N PHE A 144 0.63 0.80 -10.18
CA PHE A 144 0.91 1.44 -11.47
C PHE A 144 0.36 2.88 -11.51
N LEU A 145 -0.87 3.09 -11.05
CA LEU A 145 -1.49 4.42 -10.95
C LEU A 145 -0.68 5.37 -10.04
N MET A 146 -0.05 4.85 -8.98
CA MET A 146 0.82 5.67 -8.11
C MET A 146 1.99 6.29 -8.87
N ILE A 147 2.56 5.60 -9.87
CA ILE A 147 3.63 6.16 -10.72
C ILE A 147 3.12 7.40 -11.46
N PHE A 148 1.92 7.31 -12.05
CA PHE A 148 1.31 8.45 -12.75
C PHE A 148 0.93 9.57 -11.80
N ALA A 149 0.43 9.26 -10.60
CA ALA A 149 0.13 10.27 -9.60
C ALA A 149 1.36 11.12 -9.25
N MET A 150 2.50 10.47 -8.99
CA MET A 150 3.76 11.16 -8.70
C MET A 150 4.31 11.91 -9.92
N ALA A 151 4.18 11.33 -11.13
CA ALA A 151 4.58 12.01 -12.36
C ALA A 151 3.74 13.27 -12.64
N ILE A 152 2.41 13.20 -12.47
CA ILE A 152 1.51 14.36 -12.60
C ILE A 152 1.88 15.44 -11.59
N ALA A 153 2.17 15.06 -10.34
CA ALA A 153 2.63 16.01 -9.33
C ALA A 153 3.97 16.67 -9.69
N ALA A 154 4.90 15.91 -10.27
CA ALA A 154 6.16 16.45 -10.77
C ALA A 154 5.93 17.45 -11.92
N PHE A 155 5.12 17.10 -12.91
CA PHE A 155 4.79 17.98 -14.02
C PHE A 155 4.07 19.25 -13.57
N LEU A 156 3.15 19.14 -12.61
CA LEU A 156 2.48 20.29 -12.02
C LEU A 156 3.50 21.23 -11.37
N GLU A 157 4.45 20.68 -10.62
CA GLU A 157 5.45 21.48 -9.94
C GLU A 157 6.40 22.16 -10.92
N MET A 158 6.80 21.48 -12.01
CA MET A 158 7.56 22.10 -13.09
C MET A 158 6.80 23.29 -13.67
N LYS A 159 5.51 23.13 -13.97
CA LYS A 159 4.66 24.21 -14.49
C LYS A 159 4.48 25.37 -13.50
N ARG A 160 4.39 25.06 -12.21
CA ARG A 160 4.34 26.06 -11.13
C ARG A 160 5.62 26.87 -11.04
N LEU A 161 6.78 26.21 -11.08
CA LEU A 161 8.08 26.86 -11.05
C LEU A 161 8.31 27.73 -12.30
N GLU A 162 7.97 27.25 -13.50
CA GLU A 162 8.03 28.03 -14.74
C GLU A 162 7.23 29.34 -14.64
N SER A 163 6.00 29.26 -14.12
CA SER A 163 5.13 30.43 -13.94
C SER A 163 5.70 31.45 -12.95
N VAL A 164 6.24 30.99 -11.81
CA VAL A 164 6.85 31.86 -10.81
C VAL A 164 8.13 32.52 -11.34
N GLN A 165 8.97 31.78 -12.07
CA GLN A 165 10.18 32.33 -12.69
C GLN A 165 9.89 33.29 -13.84
N GLY A 166 8.80 33.08 -14.58
CA GLY A 166 8.31 33.98 -15.61
C GLY A 166 7.68 35.28 -15.08
N GLY A 167 7.45 35.37 -13.77
CA GLY A 167 6.77 36.51 -13.14
C GLY A 167 5.25 36.52 -13.35
N ASP A 168 4.68 35.38 -13.75
CA ASP A 168 3.24 35.20 -13.93
C ASP A 168 2.51 35.04 -12.58
N GLN A 169 1.18 35.14 -12.62
CA GLN A 169 0.36 34.91 -11.43
C GLN A 169 0.45 33.45 -10.95
N PRO A 170 0.43 33.19 -9.63
CA PRO A 170 0.53 31.83 -9.10
C PRO A 170 -0.57 30.91 -9.65
N LEU A 171 -0.20 29.69 -10.06
CA LEU A 171 -1.16 28.71 -10.56
C LEU A 171 -2.28 28.45 -9.54
N SER A 172 -3.50 28.27 -10.04
CA SER A 172 -4.63 27.90 -9.19
C SER A 172 -4.45 26.52 -8.58
N ILE A 173 -4.83 26.39 -7.31
CA ILE A 173 -4.82 25.13 -6.57
C ILE A 173 -5.64 24.02 -7.26
N ALA A 174 -6.61 24.38 -8.13
CA ALA A 174 -7.38 23.44 -8.94
C ALA A 174 -6.50 22.52 -9.81
N TRP A 175 -5.29 22.95 -10.16
CA TRP A 175 -4.35 22.14 -10.92
C TRP A 175 -3.80 20.93 -10.13
N GLN A 176 -3.98 20.88 -8.80
CA GLN A 176 -3.68 19.69 -8.00
C GLN A 176 -4.80 18.63 -8.07
N LEU A 177 -6.01 18.95 -8.54
CA LEU A 177 -7.12 17.98 -8.56
C LEU A 177 -6.79 16.69 -9.35
N PRO A 178 -6.08 16.72 -10.50
CA PRO A 178 -5.70 15.52 -11.22
C PRO A 178 -4.80 14.56 -10.43
N GLN A 179 -3.77 15.06 -9.73
CA GLN A 179 -2.89 14.20 -8.92
C GLN A 179 -3.66 13.55 -7.75
N TYR A 180 -4.55 14.30 -7.09
CA TYR A 180 -5.39 13.76 -6.02
C TYR A 180 -6.39 12.70 -6.55
N PHE A 181 -6.99 12.93 -7.71
CA PHE A 181 -7.91 11.97 -8.33
C PHE A 181 -7.22 10.64 -8.69
N VAL A 182 -5.98 10.69 -9.20
CA VAL A 182 -5.20 9.50 -9.54
C VAL A 182 -4.69 8.78 -8.29
N ILE A 183 -4.26 9.52 -7.25
CA ILE A 183 -3.93 8.92 -5.94
C ILE A 183 -5.13 8.18 -5.35
N ALA A 184 -6.32 8.79 -5.36
CA ALA A 184 -7.53 8.15 -4.85
C ALA A 184 -7.83 6.82 -5.57
N GLY A 185 -7.61 6.78 -6.89
CA GLY A 185 -7.72 5.55 -7.67
C GLY A 185 -6.67 4.52 -7.25
N ALA A 186 -5.41 4.95 -7.13
CA ALA A 186 -4.31 4.09 -6.67
C ALA A 186 -4.60 3.48 -5.29
N GLU A 187 -5.12 4.29 -4.36
CA GLU A 187 -5.53 3.88 -3.01
C GLU A 187 -6.67 2.86 -3.06
N CYS A 188 -7.74 3.17 -3.82
CA CYS A 188 -8.88 2.27 -3.97
C CYS A 188 -8.46 0.90 -4.51
N PHE A 189 -7.61 0.86 -5.54
CA PHE A 189 -7.16 -0.39 -6.14
C PHE A 189 -6.16 -1.15 -5.27
N THR A 190 -5.33 -0.45 -4.49
CA THR A 190 -4.27 -1.06 -3.67
C THR A 190 -4.76 -1.37 -2.27
N ILE A 191 -5.06 -0.35 -1.45
CA ILE A 191 -5.29 -0.52 0.00
C ILE A 191 -6.56 -1.33 0.25
N ILE A 192 -7.67 -0.99 -0.42
CA ILE A 192 -8.94 -1.70 -0.23
C ILE A 192 -8.80 -3.16 -0.68
N THR A 193 -8.25 -3.39 -1.89
CA THR A 193 -8.08 -4.76 -2.39
C THR A 193 -7.05 -5.55 -1.58
N GLN A 194 -5.99 -4.92 -1.08
CA GLN A 194 -4.98 -5.57 -0.25
C GLN A 194 -5.58 -5.99 1.11
N LEU A 195 -6.44 -5.15 1.69
CA LEU A 195 -7.18 -5.50 2.90
C LEU A 195 -8.11 -6.70 2.65
N GLU A 196 -8.89 -6.68 1.56
CA GLU A 196 -9.75 -7.81 1.17
C GLU A 196 -8.95 -9.10 0.89
N PHE A 197 -7.83 -8.99 0.18
CA PHE A 197 -6.96 -10.12 -0.15
C PHE A 197 -6.37 -10.73 1.12
N PHE A 198 -5.80 -9.91 2.00
CA PHE A 198 -5.24 -10.41 3.25
C PHE A 198 -6.33 -11.03 4.13
N HIS A 199 -7.48 -10.36 4.29
CA HIS A 199 -8.60 -10.93 5.07
C HIS A 199 -9.12 -12.25 4.49
N GLY A 200 -9.11 -12.42 3.16
CA GLY A 200 -9.53 -13.67 2.51
C GLY A 200 -8.50 -14.80 2.59
N GLN A 201 -7.21 -14.48 2.68
CA GLN A 201 -6.13 -15.47 2.77
C GLN A 201 -5.84 -15.89 4.22
N ALA A 202 -6.01 -14.96 5.16
CA ALA A 202 -5.66 -15.15 6.55
C ALA A 202 -6.59 -16.14 7.27
N PRO A 203 -6.06 -16.93 8.22
CA PRO A 203 -6.86 -17.74 9.12
C PRO A 203 -7.75 -16.87 10.02
N ASP A 204 -8.91 -17.39 10.42
CA ASP A 204 -9.86 -16.66 11.28
C ASP A 204 -9.24 -16.24 12.62
N SER A 205 -8.30 -17.03 13.14
CA SER A 205 -7.52 -16.78 14.37
C SER A 205 -6.59 -15.56 14.28
N MET A 206 -6.20 -15.13 13.08
CA MET A 206 -5.12 -14.15 12.88
C MET A 206 -5.59 -12.80 12.33
N LYS A 207 -6.90 -12.56 12.18
CA LYS A 207 -7.44 -11.31 11.62
C LYS A 207 -6.97 -10.04 12.35
N SER A 208 -6.83 -10.08 13.68
CA SER A 208 -6.31 -8.93 14.44
C SER A 208 -4.87 -8.57 14.06
N MET A 209 -4.04 -9.58 13.78
CA MET A 209 -2.66 -9.38 13.37
C MET A 209 -2.58 -8.73 11.97
N LEU A 210 -3.56 -8.97 11.09
CA LEU A 210 -3.63 -8.29 9.79
C LEU A 210 -3.87 -6.80 9.94
N THR A 211 -4.78 -6.40 10.83
CA THR A 211 -5.00 -4.99 11.15
C THR A 211 -3.72 -4.35 11.71
N ALA A 212 -2.98 -5.06 12.58
CA ALA A 212 -1.68 -4.60 13.07
C ALA A 212 -0.66 -4.44 11.94
N PHE A 213 -0.59 -5.38 10.99
CA PHE A 213 0.26 -5.27 9.81
C PHE A 213 -0.11 -4.09 8.92
N ALA A 214 -1.40 -3.79 8.74
CA ALA A 214 -1.85 -2.62 7.98
C ALA A 214 -1.37 -1.31 8.62
N LEU A 215 -1.56 -1.16 9.94
CA LEU A 215 -1.07 0.00 10.69
C LEU A 215 0.46 0.10 10.66
N LEU A 216 1.15 -1.05 10.75
CA LEU A 216 2.61 -1.11 10.64
C LEU A 216 3.09 -0.67 9.26
N THR A 217 2.40 -1.05 8.17
CA THR A 217 2.71 -0.57 6.82
C THR A 217 2.68 0.95 6.76
N THR A 218 1.62 1.56 7.30
CA THR A 218 1.45 3.01 7.31
C THR A 218 2.53 3.69 8.15
N ALA A 219 2.83 3.16 9.34
CA ALA A 219 3.89 3.68 10.20
C ALA A 219 5.27 3.63 9.51
N LEU A 220 5.63 2.47 8.96
CA LEU A 220 6.88 2.31 8.22
C LEU A 220 6.92 3.20 6.98
N GLY A 221 5.81 3.34 6.24
CA GLY A 221 5.71 4.23 5.10
C GLY A 221 6.02 5.69 5.46
N ASN A 222 5.44 6.19 6.56
CA ASN A 222 5.73 7.53 7.05
C ASN A 222 7.19 7.70 7.51
N TYR A 223 7.77 6.71 8.20
CA TYR A 223 9.18 6.74 8.57
C TYR A 223 10.10 6.75 7.35
N PHE A 224 9.83 5.91 6.34
CA PHE A 224 10.59 5.89 5.10
C PHE A 224 10.42 7.20 4.31
N SER A 225 9.22 7.78 4.26
CA SER A 225 9.01 9.10 3.65
C SER A 225 9.88 10.17 4.30
N SER A 226 9.89 10.23 5.64
CA SER A 226 10.73 11.17 6.39
C SER A 226 12.23 10.91 6.16
N ALA A 227 12.64 9.64 6.13
CA ALA A 227 14.02 9.25 5.83
C ALA A 227 14.44 9.65 4.41
N ILE A 228 13.57 9.47 3.41
CA ILE A 228 13.82 9.85 2.01
C ILE A 228 13.98 11.37 1.90
N ILE A 229 13.05 12.15 2.48
CA ILE A 229 13.16 13.62 2.49
C ILE A 229 14.46 14.06 3.17
N THR A 230 14.78 13.49 4.34
CA THR A 230 16.01 13.84 5.08
C THR A 230 17.27 13.49 4.29
N LEU A 231 17.29 12.34 3.63
CA LEU A 231 18.40 11.91 2.78
C LEU A 231 18.57 12.85 1.59
N ILE A 232 17.49 13.19 0.90
CA ILE A 232 17.51 14.11 -0.25
C ILE A 232 17.97 15.50 0.21
N ALA A 233 17.46 16.02 1.32
CA ALA A 233 17.90 17.30 1.87
C ALA A 233 19.40 17.32 2.18
N ARG A 234 19.95 16.23 2.75
CA ARG A 234 21.40 16.10 3.03
C ARG A 234 22.26 15.96 1.78
N VAL A 235 21.81 15.22 0.77
CA VAL A 235 22.57 14.97 -0.46
C VAL A 235 22.54 16.18 -1.39
N THR A 236 21.42 16.91 -1.42
CA THR A 236 21.20 18.02 -2.36
C THR A 236 21.54 19.38 -1.75
N GLY A 237 21.47 19.52 -0.43
CA GLY A 237 21.91 20.72 0.28
C GLY A 237 23.43 20.83 0.28
N THR A 238 23.95 21.88 -0.35
CA THR A 238 25.36 22.27 -0.23
C THR A 238 25.43 23.66 0.39
N TRP A 239 26.56 24.03 1.00
CA TRP A 239 26.74 25.33 1.67
C TRP A 239 26.33 26.57 0.84
N HIS A 240 26.29 26.45 -0.50
CA HIS A 240 25.93 27.53 -1.43
C HIS A 240 24.66 27.25 -2.26
N SER A 241 24.02 26.08 -2.12
CA SER A 241 22.80 25.74 -2.86
C SER A 241 21.71 25.22 -1.92
N PRO A 242 20.50 25.79 -1.94
CA PRO A 242 19.42 25.47 -1.01
C PRO A 242 18.88 24.03 -1.11
N GLY A 243 19.34 23.24 -2.09
CA GLY A 243 18.91 21.85 -2.29
C GLY A 243 17.53 21.74 -2.96
N TRP A 244 16.99 20.53 -3.05
CA TRP A 244 15.70 20.30 -3.72
C TRP A 244 14.50 20.77 -2.88
N ILE A 245 14.60 20.73 -1.55
CA ILE A 245 13.51 21.06 -0.63
C ILE A 245 13.98 22.10 0.41
N PRO A 246 14.17 23.38 0.03
CA PRO A 246 14.38 24.47 0.96
C PRO A 246 13.08 25.00 1.57
N ASP A 247 13.20 25.83 2.62
CA ASP A 247 12.05 26.45 3.28
C ASP A 247 11.19 27.30 2.32
N ASP A 248 11.82 27.95 1.34
CA ASP A 248 11.14 28.67 0.26
C ASP A 248 11.01 27.75 -0.97
N LEU A 249 9.83 27.13 -1.13
CA LEU A 249 9.53 26.23 -2.25
C LEU A 249 9.73 26.89 -3.63
N ASN A 250 9.68 28.22 -3.76
CA ASN A 250 9.91 28.88 -5.04
C ASN A 250 11.37 28.85 -5.51
N LYS A 251 12.30 28.63 -4.57
CA LYS A 251 13.74 28.50 -4.84
C LYS A 251 14.19 27.04 -4.87
N GLY A 252 13.28 26.11 -4.56
CA GLY A 252 13.51 24.68 -4.55
C GLY A 252 13.17 24.01 -5.87
N HIS A 253 13.43 22.71 -5.90
CA HIS A 253 13.08 21.80 -7.00
C HIS A 253 12.30 20.60 -6.45
N LEU A 254 11.08 20.88 -5.98
CA LEU A 254 10.16 19.86 -5.48
C LEU A 254 9.70 18.92 -6.61
N ASP A 255 9.79 19.36 -7.86
CA ASP A 255 9.59 18.56 -9.06
C ASP A 255 10.58 17.38 -9.15
N TYR A 256 11.87 17.59 -8.84
CA TYR A 256 12.85 16.51 -8.80
C TYR A 256 12.58 15.50 -7.69
N TYR A 257 12.08 15.98 -6.55
CA TYR A 257 11.64 15.10 -5.47
C TYR A 257 10.46 14.21 -5.92
N TYR A 258 9.46 14.77 -6.61
CA TYR A 258 8.35 13.99 -7.15
C TYR A 258 8.78 13.01 -8.26
N TRP A 259 9.72 13.39 -9.13
CA TRP A 259 10.32 12.46 -10.09
C TRP A 259 11.07 11.31 -9.41
N CYS A 260 11.79 11.58 -8.33
CA CYS A 260 12.43 10.55 -7.52
C CYS A 260 11.40 9.58 -6.93
N LEU A 261 10.29 10.08 -6.39
CA LEU A 261 9.21 9.25 -5.89
C LEU A 261 8.49 8.46 -6.99
N ALA A 262 8.34 9.02 -8.18
CA ALA A 262 7.82 8.30 -9.35
C ALA A 262 8.75 7.13 -9.73
N ALA A 263 10.07 7.33 -9.72
CA ALA A 263 11.06 6.28 -9.96
C ALA A 263 11.04 5.20 -8.87
N ILE A 264 10.97 5.58 -7.58
CA ILE A 264 10.83 4.64 -6.46
C ILE A 264 9.54 3.82 -6.60
N SER A 265 8.44 4.47 -6.99
CA SER A 265 7.14 3.80 -7.23
C SER A 265 7.22 2.84 -8.42
N ALA A 266 7.95 3.18 -9.48
CA ALA A 266 8.17 2.31 -10.63
C ALA A 266 8.99 1.08 -10.28
N VAL A 267 10.09 1.25 -9.54
CA VAL A 267 10.88 0.12 -9.01
C VAL A 267 10.02 -0.75 -8.10
N ASN A 268 9.23 -0.14 -7.22
CA ASN A 268 8.31 -0.85 -6.34
C ASN A 268 7.28 -1.69 -7.12
N PHE A 269 6.73 -1.15 -8.20
CA PHE A 269 5.80 -1.86 -9.07
C PHE A 269 6.45 -3.09 -9.74
N VAL A 270 7.68 -2.96 -10.26
CA VAL A 270 8.42 -4.08 -10.86
C VAL A 270 8.72 -5.17 -9.83
N VAL A 271 9.18 -4.77 -8.65
CA VAL A 271 9.44 -5.70 -7.53
C VAL A 271 8.15 -6.39 -7.10
N TYR A 272 7.03 -5.66 -7.04
CA TYR A 272 5.71 -6.23 -6.76
C TYR A 272 5.32 -7.27 -7.81
N ILE A 273 5.44 -6.99 -9.11
CA ILE A 273 5.12 -7.95 -10.18
C ILE A 273 5.94 -9.23 -10.02
N TYR A 274 7.24 -9.10 -9.74
CA TYR A 274 8.11 -10.24 -9.52
C TYR A 274 7.60 -11.13 -8.37
N PHE A 275 7.28 -10.55 -7.21
CA PHE A 275 6.74 -11.32 -6.08
C PHE A 275 5.33 -11.87 -6.34
N ALA A 276 4.46 -11.08 -6.98
CA ALA A 276 3.10 -11.48 -7.31
C ALA A 276 3.08 -12.65 -8.31
N SER A 277 3.98 -12.67 -9.29
CA SER A 277 4.12 -13.78 -10.26
C SER A 277 4.57 -15.09 -9.62
N LYS A 278 5.35 -15.01 -8.53
CA LYS A 278 5.85 -16.17 -7.77
C LYS A 278 4.90 -16.61 -6.66
N TYR A 279 3.86 -15.82 -6.38
CA TYR A 279 2.92 -16.10 -5.31
C TYR A 279 1.94 -17.21 -5.71
N LYS A 280 2.01 -18.34 -5.03
CA LYS A 280 1.05 -19.43 -5.19
C LYS A 280 -0.19 -19.14 -4.33
N LEU A 281 -1.37 -19.06 -4.94
CA LEU A 281 -2.62 -18.93 -4.19
C LEU A 281 -2.86 -20.14 -3.29
N LYS A 282 -3.47 -19.89 -2.13
CA LYS A 282 -3.91 -20.93 -1.18
C LYS A 282 -4.87 -21.90 -1.85
N LYS A 283 -4.54 -23.19 -1.82
CA LYS A 283 -5.48 -24.27 -2.14
C LYS A 283 -6.17 -24.68 -0.84
N ALA A 284 -7.46 -24.36 -0.70
CA ALA A 284 -8.27 -24.96 0.35
C ALA A 284 -8.68 -26.37 -0.10
N VAL A 285 -8.36 -27.40 0.69
CA VAL A 285 -8.92 -28.74 0.46
C VAL A 285 -10.37 -28.69 0.93
N ILE A 286 -11.30 -28.69 -0.03
CA ILE A 286 -12.71 -28.94 0.25
C ILE A 286 -12.79 -30.43 0.59
N GLN A 287 -12.97 -30.77 1.87
CA GLN A 287 -13.41 -32.12 2.23
C GLN A 287 -14.85 -32.25 1.75
N VAL A 288 -15.05 -33.02 0.68
CA VAL A 288 -16.34 -33.59 0.30
C VAL A 288 -16.61 -34.80 1.19
#